data_AF-A0AAC9FJY1-F1
#
_entry.id   AF-A0AAC9FJY1-F1
#
_cell.length_a   1.000
_cell.length_b   1.000
_cell.length_c   1.000
_cell.angle_alpha   90.00
_cell.angle_beta   90.00
_cell.angle_gamma   90.00
#
_symmetry.space_group_name_H-M   'P 1'
#
loop_
_entity.id
_entity.type
_entity.pdbx_description
1 polymer ?
#
loop_
_entity_poly.entity_id
_entity_poly.type
_entity_poly.pdbx_seq_one_letter_code
_entity_poly.pdbx_strand_id
1 'polypeptide(L)'
;MKVESWQGINGKLIHNGQKAIVVKDEQELADQDKLQDRLKQEGKPIDEVRKALIKNTVKRQIKTDPLKISSWFNRHQDSKNAKKTEKLVSDKPTHQYKQIKNEMTFFGESFLEGFLGFYGLEVDNALDRYEHNLHVLETQELGQSEKEYYLATSENGRVKLATDPLPSQQIAEEQMNKFYQREPEETQAEQIQLRSSEDDRKEE
;
A
#
# COMPACT_ATOMS: atom_id res chain seq x y z
N MET A 1 25.15 8.97 -1.00
CA MET A 1 24.21 7.81 -0.88
C MET A 1 22.96 8.41 -0.32
N LYS A 2 21.80 8.07 -0.82
CA LYS A 2 20.55 8.70 -0.40
C LYS A 2 19.73 7.78 0.49
N VAL A 3 19.01 8.38 1.41
CA VAL A 3 18.00 7.77 2.26
C VAL A 3 16.64 8.27 1.79
N GLU A 4 15.70 7.35 1.55
CA GLU A 4 14.31 7.63 1.22
C GLU A 4 13.40 7.12 2.35
N SER A 5 12.42 7.93 2.73
CA SER A 5 11.35 7.56 3.64
C SER A 5 10.00 7.93 3.03
N TRP A 6 9.11 6.95 2.95
CA TRP A 6 7.81 7.08 2.30
C TRP A 6 6.69 7.19 3.33
N GLN A 7 5.76 8.11 3.13
CA GLN A 7 4.62 8.31 4.02
C GLN A 7 3.83 7.02 4.22
N GLY A 8 3.58 6.67 5.49
CA GLY A 8 2.83 5.46 5.86
C GLY A 8 3.57 4.14 5.66
N ILE A 9 4.84 4.17 5.25
CA ILE A 9 5.66 2.99 4.97
C ILE A 9 6.72 2.80 6.05
N ASN A 10 6.85 1.56 6.53
CA ASN A 10 7.70 1.23 7.66
C ASN A 10 9.10 0.84 7.19
N GLY A 11 10.09 1.63 7.60
CA GLY A 11 11.49 1.46 7.22
C GLY A 11 11.91 2.46 6.15
N LYS A 12 13.22 2.62 6.00
CA LYS A 12 13.87 3.54 5.09
C LYS A 12 14.63 2.78 4.02
N LEU A 13 14.73 3.36 2.84
CA LEU A 13 15.45 2.79 1.72
C LEU A 13 16.76 3.55 1.51
N ILE A 14 17.89 2.85 1.52
CA ILE A 14 19.21 3.45 1.30
C ILE A 14 19.70 3.02 -0.07
N HIS A 15 20.13 3.95 -0.90
CA HIS A 15 20.49 3.67 -2.28
C HIS A 15 21.63 4.56 -2.82
N ASN A 16 22.25 4.08 -3.89
CA ASN A 16 23.26 4.81 -4.67
C ASN A 16 22.76 5.21 -6.07
N GLY A 17 21.44 5.20 -6.27
CA GLY A 17 20.79 5.46 -7.56
C GLY A 17 20.62 4.23 -8.46
N GLN A 18 21.33 3.13 -8.20
CA GLN A 18 21.17 1.87 -8.94
C GLN A 18 20.70 0.72 -8.05
N LYS A 19 21.39 0.55 -6.91
CA LYS A 19 21.10 -0.47 -5.92
C LYS A 19 20.55 0.16 -4.66
N ALA A 20 19.78 -0.63 -3.92
CA ALA A 20 19.22 -0.25 -2.63
C ALA A 20 19.22 -1.40 -1.62
N ILE A 21 19.10 -1.01 -0.35
CA ILE A 21 18.83 -1.89 0.80
C ILE A 21 17.75 -1.24 1.67
N VAL A 22 17.06 -2.04 2.49
CA VAL A 22 16.08 -1.56 3.48
C VAL A 22 16.73 -1.54 4.85
N VAL A 23 16.53 -0.46 5.58
CA VAL A 23 16.93 -0.28 6.97
C VAL A 23 15.68 0.04 7.80
N LYS A 24 15.54 -0.61 8.96
CA LYS A 24 14.37 -0.41 9.84
C LYS A 24 14.70 0.40 11.08
N ASP A 25 15.93 0.29 11.57
CA ASP A 25 16.40 1.01 12.72
C ASP A 25 17.17 2.26 12.28
N GLU A 26 16.77 3.42 12.81
CA GLU A 26 17.40 4.69 12.49
C GLU A 26 18.84 4.78 13.02
N GLN A 27 19.17 4.01 14.07
CA GLN A 27 20.54 3.91 14.58
C GLN A 27 21.51 3.28 13.57
N GLU A 28 21.01 2.43 12.67
CA GLU A 28 21.83 1.87 11.59
C GLU A 28 22.29 2.93 10.58
N LEU A 29 21.67 4.11 10.54
CA LEU A 29 22.07 5.21 9.65
C LEU A 29 23.37 5.90 10.06
N ALA A 30 23.83 5.69 11.30
CA ALA A 30 25.02 6.35 11.82
C ALA A 30 26.34 5.75 11.27
N ASP A 31 26.33 4.47 10.86
CA ASP A 31 27.52 3.76 10.38
C ASP A 31 27.51 3.69 8.85
N GLN A 32 27.98 4.77 8.23
CA GLN A 32 27.98 4.94 6.78
C GLN A 32 28.84 3.88 6.06
N ASP A 33 29.99 3.52 6.61
CA ASP A 33 30.90 2.56 5.99
C ASP A 33 30.27 1.16 5.94
N LYS A 34 29.66 0.73 7.06
CA LYS A 34 28.92 -0.53 7.13
C LYS A 34 27.74 -0.55 6.16
N LEU A 35 27.01 0.54 6.04
CA LEU A 35 25.90 0.64 5.08
C LEU A 35 26.39 0.57 3.64
N GLN A 36 27.53 1.20 3.34
CA GLN A 36 28.12 1.14 2.01
C GLN A 36 28.55 -0.28 1.64
N ASP A 37 29.15 -1.01 2.59
CA ASP A 37 29.56 -2.40 2.36
C ASP A 37 28.37 -3.35 2.24
N ARG A 38 27.33 -3.17 3.06
CA ARG A 38 26.06 -3.88 2.88
C ARG A 38 25.43 -3.60 1.53
N LEU A 39 25.43 -2.35 1.07
CA LEU A 39 24.89 -1.99 -0.24
C LEU A 39 25.68 -2.64 -1.38
N LYS A 40 27.00 -2.81 -1.25
CA LYS A 40 27.83 -3.53 -2.23
C LYS A 40 27.51 -5.03 -2.27
N GLN A 41 27.37 -5.65 -1.09
CA GLN A 41 27.20 -7.11 -0.95
C GLN A 41 25.76 -7.58 -1.19
N GLU A 42 24.79 -6.87 -0.61
CA GLU A 42 23.38 -7.28 -0.55
C GLU A 42 22.46 -6.42 -1.42
N GLY A 43 22.98 -5.32 -1.98
CA GLY A 43 22.19 -4.36 -2.73
C GLY A 43 21.51 -4.97 -3.95
N LYS A 44 20.21 -4.69 -4.08
CA LYS A 44 19.34 -5.12 -5.19
C LYS A 44 18.88 -3.90 -6.00
N PRO A 45 18.36 -4.08 -7.23
CA PRO A 45 17.84 -2.96 -8.02
C PRO A 45 16.86 -2.10 -7.21
N ILE A 46 17.03 -0.79 -7.27
CA ILE A 46 16.31 0.17 -6.43
C ILE A 46 14.78 0.02 -6.52
N ASP A 47 14.24 -0.12 -7.73
CA ASP A 47 12.80 -0.24 -7.96
C ASP A 47 12.23 -1.51 -7.33
N GLU A 48 12.95 -2.64 -7.40
CA GLU A 48 12.53 -3.89 -6.77
C GLU A 48 12.46 -3.77 -5.25
N VAL A 49 13.47 -3.13 -4.65
CA VAL A 49 13.53 -2.93 -3.20
C VAL A 49 12.43 -1.98 -2.74
N ARG A 50 12.19 -0.88 -3.48
CA ARG A 50 11.13 0.08 -3.18
C ARG A 50 9.75 -0.57 -3.26
N LYS A 51 9.46 -1.29 -4.35
CA LYS A 51 8.22 -2.05 -4.53
C LYS A 51 8.02 -3.06 -3.40
N ALA A 52 9.07 -3.82 -3.04
CA ALA A 52 8.99 -4.79 -1.97
C ALA A 52 8.76 -4.14 -0.60
N LEU A 53 9.41 -3.03 -0.31
CA LEU A 53 9.24 -2.26 0.93
C LEU A 53 7.79 -1.79 1.10
N ILE A 54 7.23 -1.17 0.06
CA ILE A 54 5.85 -0.68 0.04
C ILE A 54 4.87 -1.86 0.19
N LYS A 55 4.97 -2.86 -0.69
CA LYS A 55 4.08 -4.04 -0.66
C LYS A 55 4.10 -4.75 0.69
N ASN A 56 5.28 -4.92 1.30
CA ASN A 56 5.40 -5.57 2.61
C ASN A 56 4.77 -4.75 3.74
N THR A 57 4.85 -3.42 3.69
CA THR A 57 4.20 -2.58 4.70
C THR A 57 2.70 -2.62 4.55
N VAL A 58 2.18 -2.37 3.34
CA VAL A 58 0.75 -2.42 3.04
C VAL A 58 0.16 -3.77 3.43
N LYS A 59 0.82 -4.87 3.07
CA LYS A 59 0.40 -6.24 3.42
C LYS A 59 0.18 -6.44 4.93
N ARG A 60 0.96 -5.79 5.79
CA ARG A 60 0.88 -5.89 7.25
C ARG A 60 -0.21 -5.02 7.85
N GLN A 61 -0.62 -3.97 7.16
CA GLN A 61 -1.67 -3.04 7.59
C GLN A 61 -3.08 -3.56 7.24
N ILE A 62 -3.18 -4.53 6.32
CA ILE A 62 -4.47 -5.10 5.90
C ILE A 62 -5.13 -5.88 7.03
N LYS A 63 -6.45 -5.63 7.14
CA LYS A 63 -7.38 -6.41 7.94
C LYS A 63 -8.29 -7.22 7.04
N THR A 64 -8.60 -8.42 7.47
CA THR A 64 -9.43 -9.39 6.76
C THR A 64 -10.66 -9.68 7.61
N ASP A 65 -11.64 -8.78 7.55
CA ASP A 65 -12.90 -8.90 8.29
C ASP A 65 -13.66 -10.19 7.87
N PRO A 66 -14.04 -11.06 8.83
CA PRO A 66 -14.84 -12.26 8.55
C PRO A 66 -16.10 -12.03 7.70
N LEU A 67 -16.75 -10.87 7.80
CA LEU A 67 -17.91 -10.52 6.99
C LEU A 67 -17.53 -10.29 5.51
N LYS A 68 -16.38 -9.66 5.26
CA LYS A 68 -15.86 -9.47 3.89
C LYS A 68 -15.42 -10.79 3.27
N ILE A 69 -14.79 -11.65 4.06
CA ILE A 69 -14.42 -13.02 3.63
C ILE A 69 -15.69 -13.80 3.28
N SER A 70 -16.73 -13.74 4.13
CA SER A 70 -18.01 -14.41 3.88
C SER A 70 -18.65 -13.94 2.58
N SER A 71 -18.66 -12.62 2.37
CA SER A 71 -19.17 -11.99 1.15
C SER A 71 -18.38 -12.40 -0.09
N TRP A 72 -17.06 -12.59 0.03
CA TRP A 72 -16.23 -13.12 -1.05
C TRP A 72 -16.64 -14.55 -1.42
N PHE A 73 -16.80 -15.46 -0.45
CA PHE A 73 -17.24 -16.83 -0.71
C PHE A 73 -18.63 -16.88 -1.35
N ASN A 74 -19.58 -16.07 -0.85
CA ASN A 74 -20.93 -16.00 -1.42
C ASN A 74 -20.93 -15.52 -2.87
N ARG A 75 -20.09 -14.53 -3.21
CA ARG A 75 -19.91 -14.08 -4.61
C ARG A 75 -19.35 -15.17 -5.52
N HIS A 76 -18.64 -16.15 -4.97
CA HIS A 76 -18.14 -17.33 -5.67
C HIS A 76 -19.05 -18.56 -5.51
N GLN A 77 -20.31 -18.35 -5.13
CA GLN A 77 -21.32 -19.41 -4.96
C GLN A 77 -20.97 -20.48 -3.92
N ASP A 78 -20.06 -20.18 -2.99
CA ASP A 78 -19.59 -21.10 -1.96
C ASP A 78 -20.17 -20.75 -0.58
N SER A 79 -21.48 -20.93 -0.44
CA SER A 79 -22.19 -20.63 0.82
C SER A 79 -21.75 -21.52 1.99
N LYS A 80 -21.19 -22.72 1.70
CA LYS A 80 -20.69 -23.64 2.72
C LYS A 80 -19.44 -23.05 3.39
N ASN A 81 -18.48 -22.56 2.61
CA ASN A 81 -17.31 -21.91 3.17
C ASN A 81 -17.63 -20.51 3.70
N ALA A 82 -18.61 -19.80 3.12
CA ALA A 82 -19.06 -18.52 3.65
C ALA A 82 -19.54 -18.61 5.11
N LYS A 83 -20.22 -19.69 5.51
CA LYS A 83 -20.65 -19.92 6.91
C LYS A 83 -19.49 -20.18 7.87
N LYS A 84 -18.39 -20.79 7.39
CA LYS A 84 -17.24 -21.11 8.23
C LYS A 84 -16.49 -19.86 8.71
N THR A 85 -16.66 -18.71 8.04
CA THR A 85 -16.00 -17.47 8.43
C THR A 85 -16.46 -16.96 9.80
N GLU A 86 -17.66 -17.33 10.24
CA GLU A 86 -18.18 -17.02 11.59
C GLU A 86 -17.29 -17.60 12.71
N LYS A 87 -16.45 -18.60 12.40
CA LYS A 87 -15.50 -19.20 13.34
C LYS A 87 -14.14 -18.52 13.35
N LEU A 88 -13.89 -17.55 12.47
CA LEU A 88 -12.64 -16.78 12.48
C LEU A 88 -12.64 -15.80 13.66
N VAL A 89 -11.65 -15.92 14.53
CA VAL A 89 -11.62 -15.19 15.83
C VAL A 89 -10.90 -13.85 15.80
N SER A 90 -10.34 -13.47 14.65
CA SER A 90 -9.52 -12.26 14.50
C SER A 90 -9.73 -11.65 13.12
N ASP A 91 -9.49 -10.35 12.97
CA ASP A 91 -9.39 -9.63 11.70
C ASP A 91 -7.95 -9.61 11.14
N LYS A 92 -6.98 -10.23 11.84
CA LYS A 92 -5.58 -10.27 11.42
C LYS A 92 -5.34 -11.46 10.49
N PRO A 93 -4.88 -11.23 9.23
CA PRO A 93 -4.70 -12.30 8.25
C PRO A 93 -3.75 -13.41 8.72
N THR A 94 -2.68 -13.05 9.43
CA THR A 94 -1.69 -14.00 9.95
C THR A 94 -2.27 -14.90 11.04
N HIS A 95 -3.19 -14.40 11.85
CA HIS A 95 -3.86 -15.19 12.88
C HIS A 95 -4.89 -16.12 12.26
N GLN A 96 -5.71 -15.60 11.33
CA GLN A 96 -6.68 -16.39 10.59
C GLN A 96 -6.02 -17.51 9.79
N TYR A 97 -4.93 -17.22 9.06
CA TYR A 97 -4.17 -18.24 8.34
C TYR A 97 -3.70 -19.38 9.25
N LYS A 98 -3.14 -19.04 10.42
CA LYS A 98 -2.71 -20.04 11.42
C LYS A 98 -3.89 -20.85 11.93
N GLN A 99 -5.01 -20.21 12.24
CA GLN A 99 -6.23 -20.87 12.69
C GLN A 99 -6.73 -21.88 11.64
N ILE A 100 -6.92 -21.42 10.40
CA ILE A 100 -7.40 -22.24 9.27
C ILE A 100 -6.50 -23.46 9.08
N LYS A 101 -5.17 -23.26 9.11
CA LYS A 101 -4.19 -24.32 8.93
C LYS A 101 -4.22 -25.35 10.07
N ASN A 102 -4.41 -24.90 11.31
CA ASN A 102 -4.43 -25.78 12.48
C ASN A 102 -5.75 -26.56 12.59
N GLU A 103 -6.86 -25.96 12.15
CA GLU A 103 -8.21 -26.54 12.17
C GLU A 103 -8.61 -27.07 10.78
N MET A 104 -7.67 -27.67 10.06
CA MET A 104 -7.84 -28.06 8.66
C MET A 104 -9.00 -29.03 8.43
N THR A 105 -9.29 -29.91 9.39
CA THR A 105 -10.45 -30.82 9.35
C THR A 105 -11.78 -30.06 9.29
N PHE A 106 -11.87 -28.89 9.93
CA PHE A 106 -13.07 -28.04 9.92
C PHE A 106 -13.09 -27.12 8.70
N PHE A 107 -12.03 -26.34 8.49
CA PHE A 107 -11.99 -25.36 7.42
C PHE A 107 -11.84 -26.01 6.04
N GLY A 108 -10.97 -27.01 5.92
CA GLY A 108 -10.70 -27.71 4.67
C GLY A 108 -9.88 -26.89 3.66
N GLU A 109 -9.37 -27.59 2.63
CA GLU A 109 -8.50 -27.00 1.61
C GLU A 109 -9.20 -25.92 0.80
N SER A 110 -10.46 -26.14 0.41
CA SER A 110 -11.26 -25.17 -0.33
C SER A 110 -11.42 -23.83 0.40
N PHE A 111 -11.53 -23.86 1.74
CA PHE A 111 -11.62 -22.63 2.52
C PHE A 111 -10.28 -21.92 2.58
N LEU A 112 -9.19 -22.66 2.77
CA LEU A 112 -7.84 -22.07 2.78
C LEU A 112 -7.52 -21.41 1.44
N GLU A 113 -7.82 -22.09 0.32
CA GLU A 113 -7.64 -21.56 -1.02
C GLU A 113 -8.45 -20.28 -1.22
N GLY A 114 -9.74 -20.30 -0.85
CA GLY A 114 -10.59 -19.13 -0.97
C GLY A 114 -10.15 -17.95 -0.09
N PHE A 115 -9.71 -18.24 1.14
CA PHE A 115 -9.14 -17.23 2.02
C PHE A 115 -7.87 -16.60 1.44
N LEU A 116 -6.97 -17.41 0.87
CA LEU A 116 -5.74 -16.91 0.23
C LEU A 116 -6.06 -16.09 -1.03
N GLY A 117 -7.05 -16.49 -1.82
CA GLY A 117 -7.54 -15.72 -2.96
C GLY A 117 -8.10 -14.36 -2.54
N PHE A 118 -8.97 -14.32 -1.54
CA PHE A 118 -9.47 -13.07 -0.96
C PHE A 118 -8.34 -12.18 -0.43
N TYR A 119 -7.43 -12.74 0.38
CA TYR A 119 -6.34 -11.97 0.97
C TYR A 119 -5.37 -11.43 -0.10
N GLY A 120 -5.08 -12.22 -1.14
CA GLY A 120 -4.27 -11.77 -2.28
C GLY A 120 -4.89 -10.54 -2.96
N LEU A 121 -6.19 -10.59 -3.24
CA LEU A 121 -6.92 -9.46 -3.83
C LEU A 121 -6.89 -8.21 -2.94
N GLU A 122 -7.08 -8.36 -1.62
CA GLU A 122 -6.98 -7.23 -0.69
C GLU A 122 -5.57 -6.61 -0.67
N VAL A 123 -4.52 -7.44 -0.78
CA VAL A 123 -3.13 -6.98 -0.89
C VAL A 123 -2.90 -6.21 -2.18
N ASP A 124 -3.35 -6.73 -3.31
CA ASP A 124 -3.16 -6.08 -4.59
C ASP A 124 -3.95 -4.77 -4.68
N ASN A 125 -5.21 -4.75 -4.22
CA ASN A 125 -6.02 -3.53 -4.15
C ASN A 125 -5.41 -2.47 -3.23
N ALA A 126 -4.85 -2.88 -2.08
CA ALA A 126 -4.23 -1.94 -1.16
C ALA A 126 -2.90 -1.39 -1.69
N LEU A 127 -2.12 -2.23 -2.37
CA LEU A 127 -0.90 -1.80 -3.06
C LEU A 127 -1.24 -0.82 -4.18
N ASP A 128 -2.22 -1.16 -5.02
CA ASP A 128 -2.68 -0.34 -6.14
C ASP A 128 -3.12 1.05 -5.68
N ARG A 129 -3.94 1.12 -4.61
CA ARG A 129 -4.32 2.41 -3.99
C ARG A 129 -3.11 3.20 -3.49
N TYR A 130 -2.09 2.53 -2.96
CA TYR A 130 -0.87 3.23 -2.54
C TYR A 130 -0.10 3.74 -3.76
N GLU A 131 0.17 2.91 -4.75
CA GLU A 131 0.99 3.27 -5.91
C GLU A 131 0.40 4.43 -6.74
N HIS A 132 -0.93 4.52 -6.85
CA HIS A 132 -1.62 5.55 -7.64
C HIS A 132 -1.87 6.87 -6.90
N ASN A 133 -1.70 6.91 -5.58
CA ASN A 133 -1.92 8.09 -4.77
C ASN A 133 -0.62 8.87 -4.57
N LEU A 134 -0.72 10.20 -4.48
CA LEU A 134 0.35 11.05 -4.00
C LEU A 134 0.66 10.76 -2.53
N HIS A 135 1.95 10.64 -2.23
CA HIS A 135 2.50 10.51 -0.88
C HIS A 135 3.60 11.52 -0.65
N VAL A 136 3.85 11.84 0.60
CA VAL A 136 5.06 12.57 0.99
C VAL A 136 6.27 11.63 0.91
N LEU A 137 7.28 12.05 0.14
CA LEU A 137 8.60 11.43 0.05
C LEU A 137 9.60 12.35 0.75
N GLU A 138 10.22 11.85 1.82
CA GLU A 138 11.38 12.47 2.45
C GLU A 138 12.65 11.85 1.86
N THR A 139 13.58 12.69 1.40
CA THR A 139 14.91 12.25 0.97
C THR A 139 16.01 13.01 1.69
N GLN A 140 17.13 12.34 1.91
CA GLN A 140 18.28 12.89 2.64
C GLN A 140 19.57 12.28 2.10
N GLU A 141 20.62 13.08 1.92
CA GLU A 141 21.96 12.54 1.71
C GLU A 141 22.47 11.92 3.02
N LEU A 142 22.95 10.69 2.96
CA LEU A 142 23.45 9.97 4.13
C LEU A 142 24.61 10.75 4.76
N GLY A 143 24.52 10.98 6.07
CA GLY A 143 25.51 11.76 6.83
C GLY A 143 25.25 13.27 6.86
N GLN A 144 24.29 13.78 6.08
CA GLN A 144 23.83 15.17 6.18
C GLN A 144 22.57 15.27 7.03
N SER A 145 22.31 16.43 7.64
CA SER A 145 21.08 16.67 8.41
C SER A 145 19.93 17.24 7.58
N GLU A 146 20.25 17.84 6.42
CA GLU A 146 19.26 18.48 5.56
C GLU A 146 18.38 17.42 4.89
N LYS A 147 17.08 17.67 4.93
CA LYS A 147 16.05 16.81 4.36
C LYS A 147 15.29 17.58 3.30
N GLU A 148 15.00 16.90 2.21
CA GLU A 148 14.15 17.40 1.14
C GLU A 148 12.83 16.64 1.16
N TYR A 149 11.73 17.36 0.95
CA TYR A 149 10.38 16.77 0.96
C TYR A 149 9.74 16.96 -0.41
N TYR A 150 9.05 15.95 -0.90
CA TYR A 150 8.39 15.99 -2.21
C TYR A 150 7.00 15.37 -2.10
N LEU A 151 6.11 15.73 -3.03
CA LEU A 151 4.97 14.87 -3.35
C LEU A 151 5.37 13.94 -4.48
N ALA A 152 5.13 12.65 -4.30
CA ALA A 152 5.52 11.64 -5.27
C ALA A 152 4.54 10.48 -5.34
N THR A 153 4.48 9.82 -6.49
CA THR A 153 3.92 8.48 -6.64
C THR A 153 5.05 7.47 -6.82
N SER A 154 4.78 6.20 -6.47
CA SER A 154 5.73 5.10 -6.68
C SER A 154 5.01 3.91 -7.32
N GLU A 155 5.00 3.86 -8.65
CA GLU A 155 4.36 2.77 -9.40
C GLU A 155 5.38 1.69 -9.75
N ASN A 156 5.13 0.45 -9.33
CA ASN A 156 6.07 -0.66 -9.47
C ASN A 156 7.48 -0.34 -8.97
N GLY A 157 7.57 0.52 -7.94
CA GLY A 157 8.82 1.00 -7.40
C GLY A 157 9.47 2.13 -8.19
N ARG A 158 8.92 2.61 -9.31
CA ARG A 158 9.44 3.79 -10.02
C ARG A 158 8.85 5.07 -9.44
N VAL A 159 9.72 6.01 -9.11
CA VAL A 159 9.32 7.29 -8.50
C VAL A 159 9.00 8.32 -9.55
N LYS A 160 7.86 8.99 -9.40
CA LYS A 160 7.51 10.20 -10.16
C LYS A 160 7.24 11.33 -9.18
N LEU A 161 8.08 12.36 -9.23
CA LEU A 161 7.89 13.57 -8.44
C LEU A 161 6.80 14.44 -9.08
N ALA A 162 5.90 14.95 -8.25
CA ALA A 162 4.82 15.86 -8.64
C ALA A 162 5.14 17.33 -8.28
N THR A 163 6.15 17.55 -7.44
CA THR A 163 6.57 18.89 -6.99
C THR A 163 8.09 19.02 -7.00
N ASP A 164 8.55 20.26 -7.03
CA ASP A 164 9.89 20.64 -6.59
C ASP A 164 10.05 20.42 -5.07
N PRO A 165 11.28 20.51 -4.50
CA PRO A 165 11.51 20.35 -3.08
C PRO A 165 10.65 21.31 -2.24
N LEU A 166 9.97 20.76 -1.25
CA LEU A 166 9.12 21.47 -0.32
C LEU A 166 9.87 21.78 0.99
N PRO A 167 9.56 22.91 1.65
CA PRO A 167 10.38 23.38 2.77
C PRO A 167 10.27 22.51 4.03
N SER A 168 9.18 21.76 4.20
CA SER A 168 8.97 20.90 5.37
C SER A 168 7.97 19.79 5.09
N GLN A 169 8.01 18.75 5.92
CA GLN A 169 7.03 17.66 5.89
C GLN A 169 5.59 18.19 6.07
N GLN A 170 5.37 19.12 6.99
CA GLN A 170 4.05 19.69 7.27
C GLN A 170 3.46 20.38 6.02
N ILE A 171 4.27 21.15 5.31
CA ILE A 171 3.83 21.82 4.08
C ILE A 171 3.52 20.79 2.98
N ALA A 172 4.32 19.72 2.88
CA ALA A 172 4.04 18.63 1.96
C ALA A 172 2.69 17.95 2.27
N GLU A 173 2.43 17.62 3.53
CA GLU A 173 1.16 17.04 3.97
C GLU A 173 -0.03 17.97 3.71
N GLU A 174 0.10 19.27 3.98
CA GLU A 174 -0.93 20.26 3.68
C GLU A 174 -1.21 20.38 2.18
N GLN A 175 -0.16 20.44 1.35
CA GLN A 175 -0.33 20.49 -0.11
C GLN A 175 -0.99 19.22 -0.64
N MET A 176 -0.55 18.05 -0.17
CA MET A 176 -1.15 16.76 -0.51
C MET A 176 -2.63 16.72 -0.13
N ASN A 177 -2.99 17.18 1.07
CA ASN A 177 -4.38 17.22 1.51
C ASN A 177 -5.24 18.14 0.63
N LYS A 178 -4.70 19.23 0.08
CA LYS A 178 -5.44 20.08 -0.88
C LYS A 178 -5.76 19.36 -2.20
N PHE A 179 -4.91 18.43 -2.66
CA PHE A 179 -5.22 17.60 -3.82
C PHE A 179 -6.41 16.68 -3.55
N TYR A 180 -6.46 16.05 -2.38
CA TYR A 180 -7.55 15.14 -2.02
C TYR A 180 -8.83 15.84 -1.53
N GLN A 181 -8.74 17.05 -1.00
CA GLN A 181 -9.92 17.84 -0.63
C GLN A 181 -10.67 18.42 -1.85
N ARG A 182 -10.04 18.46 -3.02
CA ARG A 182 -10.63 18.98 -4.25
C ARG A 182 -11.50 17.98 -5.02
N GLU A 183 -11.54 16.71 -4.63
CA GLU A 183 -12.50 15.75 -5.18
C GLU A 183 -13.54 15.36 -4.12
N PRO A 184 -14.68 16.08 -4.03
CA PRO A 184 -15.95 15.35 -4.02
C PRO A 184 -17.21 16.07 -4.59
N GLU A 185 -17.15 17.06 -5.49
CA GLU A 185 -18.41 17.69 -5.98
C GLU A 185 -18.65 17.81 -7.50
N GLU A 186 -17.63 17.94 -8.36
CA GLU A 186 -17.93 18.18 -9.79
C GLU A 186 -18.30 16.92 -10.57
N THR A 187 -17.76 15.74 -10.24
CA THR A 187 -17.97 14.51 -11.02
C THR A 187 -19.32 13.81 -10.76
N GLN A 188 -19.97 14.04 -9.61
CA GLN A 188 -21.29 13.47 -9.32
C GLN A 188 -22.44 14.36 -9.82
N ALA A 189 -22.28 15.69 -9.80
CA ALA A 189 -23.31 16.60 -10.29
C ALA A 189 -23.49 16.53 -11.82
N GLU A 190 -22.40 16.38 -12.58
CA GLU A 190 -22.49 16.25 -14.04
C GLU A 190 -23.08 14.90 -14.49
N GLN A 191 -22.78 13.79 -13.79
CA GLN A 191 -23.39 12.48 -14.11
C GLN A 191 -24.88 12.41 -13.80
N ILE A 192 -25.37 13.16 -12.82
CA ILE A 192 -26.80 13.20 -12.49
C ILE A 192 -27.57 14.08 -13.51
N GLN A 193 -27.00 15.20 -13.95
CA GLN A 193 -27.64 16.05 -14.97
C GLN A 193 -27.70 15.40 -16.36
N LEU A 194 -26.68 14.63 -16.76
CA LEU A 194 -26.68 13.91 -18.03
C LEU A 194 -27.74 12.79 -18.07
N ARG A 195 -28.04 12.15 -16.94
CA ARG A 195 -29.09 11.12 -16.87
C ARG A 195 -30.51 11.70 -16.84
N SER A 196 -30.72 12.86 -16.23
CA SER A 196 -32.04 13.50 -16.19
C SER A 196 -32.44 14.18 -17.51
N SER A 197 -31.49 14.45 -18.42
CA SER A 197 -31.76 15.12 -19.70
C SER A 197 -31.84 14.17 -20.91
N GLU A 198 -31.65 12.86 -20.69
CA GLU A 198 -31.92 11.80 -21.67
C GLU A 198 -33.32 11.19 -21.52
N ASP A 199 -33.94 11.24 -20.33
CA ASP A 199 -35.29 10.68 -20.11
C ASP A 199 -36.43 11.60 -20.58
N ASP A 200 -36.22 12.91 -20.66
CA ASP A 200 -37.25 13.88 -21.12
C ASP A 200 -37.37 14.00 -22.66
N ARG A 201 -36.64 13.18 -23.44
CA ARG A 201 -36.66 13.21 -24.92
C ARG A 201 -37.35 12.00 -25.57
N LYS A 202 -38.19 11.29 -24.82
CA LYS A 202 -39.00 10.17 -25.33
C LYS A 202 -40.47 10.20 -24.88
N GLU A 203 -41.13 11.35 -24.98
CA GLU A 203 -42.59 11.36 -25.17
C GLU A 203 -42.96 12.49 -26.14
N GLU A 204 -43.07 12.15 -27.43
CA GLU A 204 -44.00 12.75 -28.40
C GLU A 204 -44.19 11.81 -29.60
#